data_AF-A0A6J6FBY6-F1
#
_entry.id   AF-A0A6J6FBY6-F1
#
_cell.length_a   1.000
_cell.length_b   1.000
_cell.length_c   1.000
_cell.angle_alpha   90.00
_cell.angle_beta   90.00
_cell.angle_gamma   90.00
#
_symmetry.space_group_name_H-M   'P 1'
#
loop_
_entity.id
_entity.type
_entity.pdbx_description
1 polymer ?
#
loop_
_entity_poly.entity_id
_entity_poly.type
_entity_poly.pdbx_seq_one_letter_code
_entity_poly.pdbx_strand_id
1 'polypeptide(L)'
;MNLTQWTMSTATPGGGSESTVFGSLGAGKKYSFTIQVSGRLPTNVTVFRTFPILKCTENVADLNYEYSYGFGHSSDSTTDFNRISFTIIGTVSVASDSNFSVLVRDVDGSNKSVIFNGKALIQEVGSIN
;
A
#
# COMPACT_ATOMS: atom_id res chain seq x y z
N MET A 1 -7.32 -8.08 7.78
CA MET A 1 -6.93 -9.08 6.77
C MET A 1 -5.48 -8.90 6.36
N ASN A 2 -4.78 -9.95 5.94
CA ASN A 2 -3.41 -9.86 5.41
C ASN A 2 -3.45 -9.61 3.90
N LEU A 3 -2.51 -8.82 3.39
CA LEU A 3 -2.24 -8.71 1.96
C LEU A 3 -1.29 -9.83 1.55
N THR A 4 -1.51 -10.41 0.37
CA THR A 4 -0.55 -11.33 -0.24
C THR A 4 0.76 -10.60 -0.46
N GLN A 5 1.88 -11.20 -0.04
CA GLN A 5 3.20 -10.64 -0.23
C GLN A 5 3.50 -10.39 -1.71
N TRP A 6 4.14 -9.27 -2.05
CA TRP A 6 4.58 -8.97 -3.41
C TRP A 6 5.97 -8.33 -3.43
N THR A 7 6.64 -8.42 -4.57
CA THR A 7 7.99 -7.88 -4.75
C THR A 7 7.96 -6.71 -5.71
N MET A 8 8.71 -5.66 -5.39
CA MET A 8 9.01 -4.55 -6.29
C MET A 8 10.50 -4.55 -6.60
N SER A 9 10.84 -4.52 -7.89
CA SER A 9 12.18 -4.20 -8.38
C SER A 9 12.00 -3.59 -9.77
N THR A 10 12.39 -2.34 -9.95
CA THR A 10 12.22 -1.65 -11.23
C THR A 10 13.37 -0.69 -11.48
N ALA A 11 13.91 -0.72 -12.70
CA ALA A 11 14.90 0.23 -13.17
C ALA A 11 14.27 1.46 -13.86
N THR A 12 12.94 1.50 -13.96
CA THR A 12 12.21 2.57 -14.64
C THR A 12 11.84 3.64 -13.63
N PRO A 13 12.25 4.91 -13.80
CA PRO A 13 11.81 6.01 -12.94
C PRO A 13 10.29 6.12 -12.89
N GLY A 14 9.74 6.23 -11.68
CA GLY A 14 8.29 6.19 -11.45
C GLY A 14 7.65 4.83 -11.70
N GLY A 15 8.42 3.78 -12.02
CA GLY A 15 7.95 2.40 -12.09
C GLY A 15 7.49 1.90 -10.72
N GLY A 16 6.78 0.77 -10.69
CA GLY A 16 6.27 0.24 -9.44
C GLY A 16 5.78 -1.19 -9.55
N SER A 17 5.31 -1.72 -8.41
CA SER A 17 4.70 -3.04 -8.32
C SER A 17 3.41 -2.96 -7.50
N GLU A 18 2.40 -3.66 -7.97
CA GLU A 18 1.06 -3.65 -7.41
C GLU A 18 0.79 -4.95 -6.66
N SER A 19 0.15 -4.83 -5.49
CA SER A 19 -0.33 -5.99 -4.75
C SER A 19 -1.42 -6.72 -5.55
N THR A 20 -1.70 -7.98 -5.20
CA THR A 20 -2.98 -8.58 -5.59
C THR A 20 -4.13 -7.78 -4.99
N VAL A 21 -5.32 -7.90 -5.58
CA VAL A 21 -6.53 -7.28 -5.02
C VAL A 21 -6.85 -7.85 -3.63
N PHE A 22 -7.42 -7.02 -2.76
CA PHE A 22 -7.84 -7.38 -1.41
C PHE A 22 -9.01 -6.49 -0.96
N GLY A 23 -9.73 -6.93 0.07
CA GLY A 23 -10.90 -6.24 0.60
C GLY A 23 -12.09 -6.31 -0.35
N SER A 24 -13.22 -6.84 0.11
CA SER A 24 -14.44 -6.88 -0.70
C SER A 24 -15.37 -5.77 -0.26
N LEU A 25 -15.55 -4.77 -1.12
CA LEU A 25 -16.41 -3.62 -0.91
C LEU A 25 -17.71 -3.88 -1.66
N GLY A 26 -18.83 -3.97 -0.94
CA GLY A 26 -20.14 -4.20 -1.55
C GLY A 26 -20.68 -2.93 -2.20
N ALA A 27 -21.41 -3.09 -3.30
CA ALA A 27 -22.05 -1.99 -4.01
C ALA A 27 -22.96 -1.13 -3.11
N GLY A 28 -22.94 0.19 -3.31
CA GLY A 28 -23.78 1.15 -2.61
C GLY A 28 -23.37 1.41 -1.16
N LYS A 29 -22.13 1.10 -0.78
CA LYS A 29 -21.63 1.20 0.60
C LYS A 29 -20.51 2.21 0.76
N LYS A 30 -20.33 2.63 2.01
CA LYS A 30 -19.24 3.50 2.48
C LYS A 30 -18.38 2.73 3.46
N TYR A 31 -17.07 2.86 3.34
CA TYR A 31 -16.10 2.18 4.18
C TYR A 31 -15.07 3.16 4.74
N SER A 32 -14.64 2.94 5.98
CA SER A 32 -13.39 3.47 6.51
C SER A 32 -12.32 2.39 6.51
N PHE A 33 -11.07 2.76 6.26
CA PHE A 33 -9.97 1.79 6.23
C PHE A 33 -8.67 2.31 6.84
N THR A 34 -7.85 1.35 7.26
CA THR A 34 -6.45 1.55 7.62
C THR A 34 -5.64 0.41 7.01
N ILE A 35 -4.65 0.74 6.19
CA ILE A 35 -3.80 -0.20 5.49
C ILE A 35 -2.36 0.08 5.89
N GLN A 36 -1.68 -0.95 6.39
CA GLN A 36 -0.26 -0.90 6.72
C GLN A 36 0.49 -1.75 5.72
N VAL A 37 1.51 -1.17 5.09
CA VAL A 37 2.44 -1.87 4.20
C VAL A 37 3.86 -1.64 4.71
N SER A 38 4.67 -2.69 4.73
CA SER A 38 6.06 -2.59 5.14
C SER A 38 6.95 -3.48 4.29
N GLY A 39 8.20 -3.07 4.16
CA GLY A 39 9.23 -3.81 3.45
C GLY A 39 10.57 -3.72 4.18
N ARG A 40 11.47 -4.63 3.83
CA ARG A 40 12.84 -4.65 4.32
C ARG A 40 13.80 -4.39 3.16
N LEU A 41 14.80 -3.57 3.42
CA LEU A 41 15.90 -3.22 2.51
C LEU A 41 17.24 -3.49 3.20
N PRO A 42 18.29 -3.81 2.43
CA PRO A 42 19.64 -3.87 2.98
C PRO A 42 20.09 -2.52 3.60
N THR A 43 20.95 -2.57 4.61
CA THR A 43 21.45 -1.38 5.34
C THR A 43 22.28 -0.43 4.46
N ASN A 44 22.85 -0.91 3.36
CA ASN A 44 23.61 -0.07 2.42
C ASN A 44 22.70 0.81 1.53
N VAL A 45 21.38 0.65 1.58
CA VAL A 45 20.43 1.55 0.90
C VAL A 45 20.16 2.72 1.84
N THR A 46 20.79 3.87 1.63
CA THR A 46 20.67 5.05 2.53
C THR A 46 19.57 6.03 2.12
N VAL A 47 19.10 5.95 0.87
CA VAL A 47 18.00 6.74 0.32
C VAL A 47 17.12 5.82 -0.52
N PHE A 48 15.80 5.91 -0.35
CA PHE A 48 14.85 5.17 -1.17
C PHE A 48 13.53 5.91 -1.29
N ARG A 49 13.35 6.67 -2.37
CA ARG A 49 12.17 7.51 -2.58
C ARG A 49 11.04 6.70 -3.18
N THR A 50 10.01 6.48 -2.38
CA THR A 50 8.86 5.66 -2.78
C THR A 50 7.58 6.20 -2.19
N PHE A 51 6.46 5.94 -2.86
CA PHE A 51 5.15 6.31 -2.37
C PHE A 51 4.09 5.26 -2.77
N PRO A 52 3.05 5.07 -1.95
CA PRO A 52 1.95 4.20 -2.28
C PRO A 52 0.88 4.96 -3.09
N ILE A 53 0.16 4.23 -3.92
CA ILE A 53 -1.10 4.65 -4.53
C ILE A 53 -2.12 3.56 -4.17
N LEU A 54 -3.14 3.94 -3.42
CA LEU A 54 -4.30 3.08 -3.20
C LEU A 54 -5.22 3.19 -4.42
N LYS A 55 -5.60 2.05 -4.97
CA LYS A 55 -6.56 1.95 -6.07
C LYS A 55 -7.82 1.23 -5.60
N CYS A 56 -8.94 1.62 -6.19
CA CYS A 56 -10.20 0.89 -6.12
C CYS A 56 -10.49 0.31 -7.52
N THR A 57 -11.07 -0.88 -7.61
CA THR A 57 -11.46 -1.48 -8.90
C THR A 57 -12.48 -0.62 -9.65
N GLU A 58 -13.39 0.01 -8.92
CA GLU A 58 -14.28 1.02 -9.48
C GLU A 58 -13.55 2.35 -9.66
N ASN A 59 -13.39 2.77 -10.91
CA ASN A 59 -12.70 4.01 -11.28
C ASN A 59 -13.42 5.29 -10.85
N VAL A 60 -14.72 5.20 -10.51
CA VAL A 60 -15.55 6.34 -10.08
C VAL A 60 -15.85 6.32 -8.59
N ALA A 61 -15.21 5.43 -7.82
CA ALA A 61 -15.34 5.40 -6.37
C ALA A 61 -14.87 6.73 -5.77
N ASP A 62 -15.62 7.25 -4.80
CA ASP A 62 -15.24 8.45 -4.06
C ASP A 62 -14.24 8.05 -2.97
N LEU A 63 -12.98 7.94 -3.38
CA LEU A 63 -11.85 7.50 -2.55
C LEU A 63 -11.08 8.70 -2.01
N ASN A 64 -11.13 8.90 -0.69
CA ASN A 64 -10.40 9.96 0.01
C ASN A 64 -9.46 9.34 1.04
N TYR A 65 -8.15 9.57 0.91
CA TYR A 65 -7.17 9.03 1.84
C TYR A 65 -5.94 9.90 1.96
N GLU A 66 -5.25 9.73 3.08
CA GLU A 66 -3.89 10.19 3.30
C GLU A 66 -2.99 9.00 3.57
N TYR A 67 -1.68 9.20 3.40
CA TYR A 67 -0.70 8.22 3.85
C TYR A 67 0.46 8.88 4.57
N SER A 68 1.01 8.16 5.55
CA SER A 68 2.31 8.46 6.14
C SER A 68 3.36 7.51 5.56
N TYR A 69 4.57 8.04 5.40
CA TYR A 69 5.74 7.30 4.92
C TYR A 69 6.82 7.33 6.00
N GLY A 70 7.45 6.17 6.22
CA GLY A 70 8.61 6.04 7.10
C GLY A 70 9.70 5.22 6.43
N PHE A 71 10.93 5.73 6.50
CA PHE A 71 12.14 5.03 6.11
C PHE A 71 13.22 5.24 7.15
N GLY A 72 13.85 4.16 7.60
CA GLY A 72 14.93 4.25 8.58
C GLY A 72 15.51 2.91 8.98
N HIS A 73 16.62 2.98 9.73
CA HIS A 73 17.28 1.81 10.29
C HIS A 73 16.38 1.09 11.29
N SER A 74 16.39 -0.23 11.22
CA SER A 74 15.61 -1.13 12.07
C SER A 74 16.41 -2.41 12.28
N SER A 75 16.01 -3.18 13.30
CA SER A 75 16.55 -4.50 13.56
C SER A 75 15.41 -5.43 13.98
N ASP A 76 15.58 -6.73 13.78
CA ASP A 76 14.73 -7.76 14.39
C ASP A 76 15.48 -8.55 15.48
N SER A 77 16.56 -7.95 16.00
CA SER A 77 17.51 -8.55 16.96
C SER A 77 18.36 -9.69 16.40
N THR A 78 18.22 -10.03 15.11
CA THR A 78 19.08 -10.99 14.42
C THR A 78 19.82 -10.38 13.25
N THR A 79 19.17 -9.47 12.53
CA THR A 79 19.74 -8.80 11.35
C THR A 79 19.31 -7.34 11.34
N ASP A 80 20.25 -6.45 11.03
CA ASP A 80 19.97 -5.04 10.79
C ASP A 80 19.51 -4.83 9.34
N PHE A 81 18.53 -3.96 9.15
CA PHE A 81 17.97 -3.64 7.86
C PHE A 81 17.40 -2.22 7.87
N ASN A 82 17.18 -1.66 6.69
CA ASN A 82 16.36 -0.46 6.57
C ASN A 82 14.89 -0.89 6.39
N ARG A 83 14.01 -0.35 7.22
CA ARG A 83 12.58 -0.57 7.11
C ARG A 83 11.97 0.56 6.29
N ILE A 84 11.14 0.17 5.35
CA ILE A 84 10.18 1.06 4.72
C ILE A 84 8.78 0.72 5.24
N SER A 85 7.97 1.74 5.50
CA SER A 85 6.60 1.58 5.94
C SER A 85 5.69 2.65 5.36
N PHE A 86 4.46 2.24 5.09
CA PHE A 86 3.36 3.10 4.68
C PHE A 86 2.17 2.81 5.59
N THR A 87 1.53 3.85 6.11
CA THR A 87 0.21 3.72 6.73
C THR A 87 -0.76 4.58 5.92
N ILE A 88 -1.75 3.95 5.30
CA ILE A 88 -2.75 4.58 4.45
C ILE A 88 -4.07 4.55 5.20
N ILE A 89 -4.68 5.71 5.42
CA ILE A 89 -5.92 5.84 6.19
C ILE A 89 -6.88 6.68 5.38
N GLY A 90 -8.14 6.27 5.31
CA GLY A 90 -9.12 6.99 4.53
C GLY A 90 -10.51 6.39 4.57
N THR A 91 -11.33 6.91 3.67
CA THR A 91 -12.70 6.49 3.43
C THR A 91 -12.94 6.27 1.95
N VAL A 92 -13.86 5.39 1.61
CA VAL A 92 -14.33 5.20 0.23
C VAL A 92 -15.84 5.04 0.18
N SER A 93 -16.47 5.59 -0.85
CA SER A 93 -17.84 5.23 -1.24
C SER A 93 -17.81 4.53 -2.59
N VAL A 94 -18.40 3.34 -2.69
CA VAL A 94 -18.45 2.53 -3.93
C VAL A 94 -19.88 2.34 -4.43
N ALA A 95 -20.13 2.49 -5.73
CA ALA A 95 -21.43 2.26 -6.35
C ALA A 95 -21.57 0.85 -6.94
N SER A 96 -20.46 0.16 -7.17
CA SER A 96 -20.39 -1.23 -7.64
C SER A 96 -19.45 -2.08 -6.78
N ASP A 97 -19.64 -3.40 -6.81
CA ASP A 97 -18.79 -4.32 -6.06
C ASP A 97 -17.32 -4.13 -6.47
N SER A 98 -16.47 -3.88 -5.49
CA SER A 98 -15.12 -3.37 -5.70
C SER A 98 -14.11 -4.01 -4.77
N ASN A 99 -12.83 -3.91 -5.15
CA ASN A 99 -11.71 -4.30 -4.32
C ASN A 99 -10.65 -3.20 -4.28
N PHE A 100 -9.77 -3.28 -3.29
CA PHE A 100 -8.58 -2.45 -3.22
C PHE A 100 -7.36 -3.17 -3.80
N SER A 101 -6.40 -2.39 -4.28
CA SER A 101 -5.02 -2.80 -4.51
C SER A 101 -4.07 -1.66 -4.14
N VAL A 102 -2.84 -2.00 -3.74
CA VAL A 102 -1.81 -1.00 -3.43
C VAL A 102 -0.69 -1.12 -4.45
N LEU A 103 -0.49 -0.04 -5.20
CA LEU A 103 0.67 0.14 -6.06
C LEU A 103 1.74 0.92 -5.28
N VAL A 104 2.93 0.35 -5.12
CA VAL A 104 4.09 1.10 -4.60
C VAL A 104 4.97 1.49 -5.78
N ARG A 105 5.33 2.77 -5.88
CA ARG A 105 6.24 3.28 -6.90
C ARG A 105 7.60 3.62 -6.32
N ASP A 106 8.63 3.35 -7.12
CA ASP A 106 9.99 3.82 -6.95
C ASP A 106 10.16 5.07 -7.82
N VAL A 107 10.38 6.22 -7.17
CA VAL A 107 10.53 7.51 -7.85
C VAL A 107 11.74 7.47 -8.79
N ASP A 108 12.82 6.83 -8.37
CA ASP A 108 14.11 6.88 -9.03
C ASP A 108 14.32 5.74 -10.02
N GLY A 109 13.52 4.67 -9.94
CA GLY A 109 13.78 3.45 -10.69
C GLY A 109 15.11 2.83 -10.26
N SER A 110 15.31 2.75 -8.94
CA SER A 110 16.60 2.43 -8.33
C SER A 110 17.03 0.96 -8.50
N ASN A 111 16.15 0.12 -9.05
CA ASN A 111 16.28 -1.32 -9.18
C ASN A 111 16.57 -2.03 -7.83
N LYS A 112 16.20 -1.40 -6.71
CA LYS A 112 16.26 -2.04 -5.40
C LYS A 112 15.07 -2.98 -5.26
N SER A 113 15.37 -4.23 -4.93
CA SER A 113 14.35 -5.24 -4.67
C SER A 113 13.82 -5.09 -3.25
N VAL A 114 12.50 -4.96 -3.11
CA VAL A 114 11.80 -4.89 -1.84
C VAL A 114 10.66 -5.88 -1.84
N ILE A 115 10.61 -6.70 -0.79
CA ILE A 115 9.49 -7.59 -0.51
C ILE A 115 8.53 -6.86 0.43
N PHE A 116 7.32 -6.59 -0.06
CA PHE A 116 6.27 -5.92 0.70
C PHE A 116 5.32 -6.91 1.34
N ASN A 117 4.99 -6.63 2.59
CA ASN A 117 3.96 -7.30 3.36
C ASN A 117 2.98 -6.25 3.85
N GLY A 118 1.70 -6.61 4.00
CA GLY A 118 0.73 -5.66 4.49
C GLY A 118 -0.46 -6.27 5.21
N LYS A 119 -1.19 -5.39 5.91
CA LYS A 119 -2.45 -5.70 6.58
C LYS A 119 -3.43 -4.57 6.33
N ALA A 120 -4.69 -4.92 6.13
CA ALA A 120 -5.78 -3.95 6.00
C ALA A 120 -6.85 -4.22 7.06
N LEU A 121 -7.33 -3.16 7.67
CA LEU A 121 -8.58 -3.10 8.42
C LEU A 121 -9.55 -2.27 7.60
N ILE A 122 -10.71 -2.84 7.26
CA ILE A 122 -11.73 -2.21 6.45
C ILE A 122 -13.05 -2.42 7.18
N GLN A 123 -13.80 -1.35 7.38
CA GLN A 123 -15.04 -1.36 8.13
C GLN A 123 -16.12 -0.62 7.34
N GLU A 124 -17.27 -1.26 7.15
CA GLU A 124 -18.46 -0.58 6.63
C GLU A 124 -18.92 0.47 7.65
N VAL A 125 -19.16 1.68 7.17
CA VAL A 125 -19.58 2.83 8.00
C VAL A 125 -20.88 3.46 7.50
N GLY A 126 -21.44 3.01 6.37
CA GLY A 126 -22.74 3.46 5.88
C GLY A 126 -23.06 3.02 4.45
N SER A 127 -24.10 3.62 3.88
CA SER A 127 -24.55 3.43 2.49
C SER A 127 -24.50 4.74 1.68
N ILE A 128 -24.44 4.60 0.36
CA ILE A 128 -24.74 5.65 -0.59
C ILE A 128 -26.26 5.59 -0.79
N ASN A 129 -26.99 6.63 -0.36
CA ASN A 129 -28.43 6.71 -0.58
C ASN A 129 -28.75 6.97 -2.06
#